data_AF-A0A2B7ZRY1-F1
#
_entry.id   AF-A0A2B7ZRY1-F1
#
_cell.length_a   1.000
_cell.length_b   1.000
_cell.length_c   1.000
_cell.angle_alpha   90.00
_cell.angle_beta   90.00
_cell.angle_gamma   90.00
#
_symmetry.space_group_name_H-M   'P 1'
#
loop_
_entity.id
_entity.type
_entity.pdbx_description
1 polymer ?
#
loop_
_entity_poly.entity_id
_entity_poly.type
_entity_poly.pdbx_seq_one_letter_code
_entity_poly.pdbx_strand_id
1 'polypeptide(L)' 'MKKGDIIEHLRVETMAAEGKSIAHYNGAVVFLKGAAPGDVASAALTKI' A
#
# COMPACT_ATOMS: atom_id res chain seq x y z
N MET A 1 7.17 7.72 10.10
CA MET A 1 6.11 7.99 9.12
C MET A 1 5.06 8.87 9.78
N LYS A 2 4.60 9.92 9.10
CA LYS A 2 3.48 10.77 9.53
C LYS A 2 2.41 10.77 8.45
N LYS A 3 1.16 11.05 8.84
CA LYS A 3 0.06 11.21 7.88
C LYS A 3 0.46 12.22 6.80
N GLY A 4 0.29 11.85 5.54
CA GLY A 4 0.66 12.65 4.37
C GLY A 4 2.05 12.36 3.78
N ASP A 5 2.89 11.54 4.42
CA ASP A 5 4.10 11.03 3.75
C ASP A 5 3.70 10.18 2.53
N ILE A 6 4.44 10.35 1.43
CA ILE A 6 4.31 9.49 0.25
C ILE A 6 5.30 8.35 0.37
N ILE A 7 4.79 7.13 0.23
CA ILE A 7 5.57 5.91 0.15
C ILE A 7 5.64 5.52 -1.31
N GLU A 8 6.83 5.49 -1.88
CA GLU A 8 7.07 5.10 -3.26
C GLU A 8 7.53 3.65 -3.37
N HIS A 9 7.42 3.08 -4.57
CA HIS A 9 7.88 1.73 -4.88
C HIS A 9 7.23 0.62 -4.04
N LEU A 10 5.96 0.80 -3.66
CA LEU A 10 5.17 -0.26 -3.02
C LEU A 10 4.80 -1.31 -4.06
N ARG A 11 5.39 -2.49 -3.94
CA ARG A 11 4.99 -3.65 -4.73
C ARG A 11 3.73 -4.24 -4.13
N VAL A 12 2.65 -4.22 -4.90
CA VAL A 12 1.38 -4.82 -4.51
C VAL A 12 1.48 -6.32 -4.72
N GLU A 13 1.37 -7.08 -3.63
CA GLU A 13 1.59 -8.53 -3.67
C GLU A 13 0.30 -9.28 -3.95
N THR A 14 -0.78 -8.88 -3.28
CA THR A 14 -2.06 -9.58 -3.38
C THR A 14 -3.23 -8.67 -3.05
N MET A 15 -4.44 -9.17 -3.33
CA MET A 15 -5.69 -8.49 -3.01
C MET A 15 -6.22 -9.01 -1.67
N ALA A 16 -6.60 -8.09 -0.79
CA ALA A 16 -7.34 -8.37 0.43
C ALA A 16 -8.86 -8.36 0.15
N ALA A 17 -9.64 -8.50 1.22
CA ALA A 17 -11.09 -8.31 1.17
C ALA A 17 -11.47 -6.84 0.86
N GLU A 18 -12.70 -6.63 0.38
CA GLU A 18 -13.30 -5.31 0.13
C GLU A 18 -12.57 -4.44 -0.91
N GLY A 19 -11.88 -5.06 -1.87
CA GLY A 19 -11.19 -4.33 -2.94
C GLY A 19 -9.96 -3.56 -2.48
N LYS A 20 -9.41 -3.90 -1.31
CA LYS A 20 -8.11 -3.42 -0.85
C LYS A 20 -7.01 -4.35 -1.35
N SER A 21 -5.80 -3.81 -1.45
CA SER A 21 -4.62 -4.58 -1.83
C SER A 21 -3.56 -4.49 -0.74
N ILE A 22 -2.68 -5.47 -0.69
CA ILE A 22 -1.66 -5.61 0.34
C ILE A 22 -0.28 -5.37 -0.27
N ALA A 23 0.53 -4.58 0.42
CA ALA A 23 1.95 -4.44 0.20
C ALA A 23 2.68 -4.48 1.54
N HIS A 24 3.97 -4.83 1.53
CA HIS A 24 4.83 -4.75 2.70
C HIS A 24 5.85 -3.62 2.54
N TYR A 25 6.03 -2.83 3.60
CA TYR A 25 7.00 -1.75 3.63
C TYR A 25 7.61 -1.65 5.03
N ASN A 26 8.94 -1.73 5.13
CA ASN A 26 9.68 -1.66 6.40
C ASN A 26 9.12 -2.59 7.50
N GLY A 27 8.71 -3.81 7.14
CA GLY A 27 8.15 -4.79 8.08
C GLY A 27 6.70 -4.54 8.49
N ALA A 28 6.06 -3.49 7.98
CA ALA A 28 4.65 -3.21 8.18
C ALA A 28 3.80 -3.68 6.98
N VAL A 29 2.57 -4.09 7.28
CA VAL A 29 1.54 -4.39 6.27
C VAL A 29 0.82 -3.11 5.89
N VAL A 30 0.82 -2.77 4.61
CA VAL A 30 0.17 -1.56 4.06
C VAL A 30 -1.05 -1.98 3.27
N PHE A 31 -2.21 -1.42 3.65
CA PHE A 31 -3.46 -1.60 2.91
C PHE A 31 -3.63 -0.45 1.92
N LEU A 32 -3.69 -0.80 0.64
CA LEU A 32 -3.81 0.11 -0.49
C LEU A 32 -5.23 0.03 -1.08
N LYS A 33 -5.70 1.14 -1.65
CA LYS A 33 -6.91 1.17 -2.48
C LYS A 33 -6.54 1.63 -3.88
N GLY A 34 -7.10 0.99 -4.90
CA GLY A 34 -6.91 1.41 -6.29
C GLY A 34 -5.60 0.94 -6.94
N ALA A 35 -5.00 -0.13 -6.45
CA ALA A 35 -3.84 -0.79 -7.09
C ALA A 35 -4.07 -2.30 -7.16
N ALA A 36 -3.64 -2.96 -8.24
CA ALA A 36 -3.86 -4.38 -8.46
C ALA A 36 -2.62 -5.21 -8.07
N PRO A 37 -2.78 -6.50 -7.75
CA PRO A 37 -1.63 -7.40 -7.56
C PRO A 37 -0.70 -7.38 -8.78
N GLY A 38 0.59 -7.17 -8.53
CA GLY A 38 1.61 -7.03 -9.58
C GLY A 38 1.97 -5.58 -9.92
N ASP A 39 1.18 -4.60 -9.52
CA ASP A 39 1.52 -3.19 -9.68
C ASP A 39 2.66 -2.74 -8.75
N VAL A 40 3.39 -1.73 -9.19
CA VAL A 40 4.26 -0.92 -8.32
C VAL A 40 3.65 0.47 -8.24
N ALA A 41 3.21 0.85 -7.04
CA ALA A 41 2.47 2.08 -6.82
C ALA A 41 3.17 3.01 -5.81
N SER A 42 2.83 4.29 -5.88
CA SER A 42 3.13 5.28 -4.84
C SER A 42 1.84 5.63 -4.10
N ALA A 43 1.88 5.68 -2.76
CA ALA A 43 0.69 5.89 -1.94
C ALA A 43 0.94 6.89 -0.81
N ALA A 44 -0.05 7.74 -0.55
CA ALA A 44 -0.02 8.66 0.58
C ALA A 44 -0.51 7.97 1.86
N LEU A 45 0.24 8.09 2.94
CA LEU A 45 -0.13 7.55 4.24
C LEU A 45 -1.31 8.31 4.84
N THR A 46 -2.47 7.67 4.94
CA THR A 46 -3.69 8.31 5.47
C THR A 46 -3.92 8.03 6.96
N LYS A 47 -3.46 6.87 7.44
CA LYS A 47 -3.61 6.38 8.81
C LYS A 47 -2.49 5.39 9.13
N ILE A 48 -2.05 5.37 10.40
CA ILE A 48 -1.12 4.39 10.98
C ILE A 48 -1.94 3.49 11.91
#